data_AF-A0A3S0DYV5-F1
#
_entry.id   AF-A0A3S0DYV5-F1
#
_cell.length_a   1.000
_cell.length_b   1.000
_cell.length_c   1.000
_cell.angle_alpha   90.00
_cell.angle_beta   90.00
_cell.angle_gamma   90.00
#
_symmetry.space_group_name_H-M   'P 1'
#
loop_
_entity.id
_entity.type
_entity.pdbx_description
1 polymer ?
#
loop_
_entity_poly.entity_id
_entity_poly.type
_entity_poly.pdbx_seq_one_letter_code
_entity_poly.pdbx_strand_id
1 'polypeptide(L)'
;MASMDKKIMTITTDLVIRELNQYGITNKLEQAHFLAQADHESAGFTKLSEGTKYRFGRAKAIWFSRKSAIQAKQDELKAKDDDFCPQPWLFNTVYGGRMGNEKNGTNDNDGFDYRGGGIFQLTGTDNHLAFMNWLHKSGKYLDLALDKVDEFVKSEEGAIISAIWFWQVNSIGIAARADNVTKVSVAINGGTIGLEERQKLTEKYKKELGV
;
A
#
# COMPACT_ATOMS: atom_id res chain seq x y z
N MET A 1 -34.24 -6.22 14.57
CA MET A 1 -33.00 -5.54 14.16
C MET A 1 -32.32 -6.43 13.15
N ALA A 2 -32.33 -6.05 11.88
CA ALA A 2 -31.69 -6.84 10.82
C ALA A 2 -30.17 -6.80 11.05
N SER A 3 -29.56 -7.98 11.16
CA SER A 3 -28.13 -8.17 10.97
C SER A 3 -27.80 -7.67 9.57
N MET A 4 -27.21 -6.47 9.47
CA MET A 4 -26.51 -6.09 8.26
C MET A 4 -25.28 -6.97 8.20
N ASP A 5 -25.40 -8.08 7.48
CA ASP A 5 -24.24 -8.78 6.94
C ASP A 5 -23.37 -7.71 6.28
N LYS A 6 -22.19 -7.43 6.87
CA LYS A 6 -21.13 -6.72 6.17
C LYS A 6 -20.77 -7.60 4.99
N LYS A 7 -21.49 -7.41 3.88
CA LYS A 7 -21.06 -7.87 2.58
C LYS A 7 -19.68 -7.23 2.43
N ILE A 8 -18.64 -8.05 2.53
CA ILE A 8 -17.30 -7.66 2.13
C ILE A 8 -17.49 -7.32 0.66
N MET A 9 -17.70 -6.05 0.36
CA MET A 9 -17.53 -5.58 -0.99
C MET A 9 -16.05 -5.83 -1.27
N THR A 10 -15.80 -6.54 -2.36
CA THR A 10 -14.47 -6.88 -2.82
C THR A 10 -14.19 -5.95 -3.98
N ILE A 11 -13.04 -5.30 -3.98
CA ILE A 11 -12.58 -4.53 -5.14
C ILE A 11 -12.64 -5.43 -6.38
N THR A 12 -13.46 -5.04 -7.36
CA THR A 12 -13.59 -5.74 -8.64
C THR A 12 -12.73 -5.08 -9.71
N THR A 13 -12.38 -5.84 -10.75
CA THR A 13 -11.72 -5.32 -11.95
C THR A 13 -12.48 -4.11 -12.54
N ASP A 14 -13.81 -4.19 -12.60
CA ASP A 14 -14.66 -3.12 -13.13
C ASP A 14 -14.58 -1.84 -12.30
N LEU A 15 -14.55 -1.97 -10.97
CA LEU A 15 -14.37 -0.83 -10.07
C LEU A 15 -13.02 -0.18 -10.30
N VAL A 16 -11.94 -0.97 -10.40
CA VAL A 16 -10.59 -0.46 -10.68
C VAL A 16 -10.55 0.26 -12.02
N ILE A 17 -11.09 -0.33 -13.09
CA ILE A 17 -11.12 0.29 -14.43
C ILE A 17 -11.94 1.60 -14.40
N ARG A 18 -13.06 1.62 -13.69
CA ARG A 18 -13.87 2.83 -13.53
C ARG A 18 -13.05 3.97 -12.92
N GLU A 19 -12.32 3.70 -11.84
CA GLU A 19 -11.46 4.70 -11.22
C GLU A 19 -10.29 5.09 -12.15
N LEU A 20 -9.62 4.13 -12.80
CA LEU A 20 -8.56 4.41 -13.77
C LEU A 20 -9.03 5.39 -14.85
N ASN A 21 -10.22 5.17 -15.41
CA ASN A 21 -10.82 6.07 -16.39
C ASN A 21 -11.10 7.47 -15.82
N GLN A 22 -11.61 7.58 -14.60
CA GLN A 22 -11.85 8.87 -13.93
C GLN A 22 -10.58 9.70 -13.71
N TYR A 23 -9.43 9.04 -13.62
CA TYR A 23 -8.12 9.68 -13.48
C TYR A 23 -7.31 9.71 -14.79
N GLY A 24 -7.95 9.42 -15.93
CA GLY A 24 -7.36 9.58 -17.26
C GLY A 24 -6.49 8.40 -17.75
N ILE A 25 -6.44 7.29 -17.03
CA ILE A 25 -5.77 6.06 -17.47
C ILE A 25 -6.78 5.23 -18.28
N THR A 26 -6.91 5.56 -19.56
CA THR A 26 -7.91 4.97 -20.48
C THR A 26 -7.33 3.97 -21.48
N ASN A 27 -6.00 3.91 -21.61
CA ASN A 27 -5.34 2.94 -22.48
C ASN A 27 -5.48 1.53 -21.90
N LYS A 28 -6.13 0.62 -22.63
CA LYS A 28 -6.42 -0.74 -22.16
C LYS A 28 -5.19 -1.57 -21.82
N LEU A 29 -4.08 -1.41 -22.56
CA LEU A 29 -2.83 -2.10 -22.26
C LEU A 29 -2.24 -1.60 -20.93
N GLU A 30 -2.26 -0.28 -20.72
CA GLU A 30 -1.88 0.30 -19.43
C GLU A 30 -2.77 -0.18 -18.29
N GLN A 31 -4.09 -0.25 -18.50
CA GLN A 31 -5.04 -0.80 -17.53
C GLN A 31 -4.75 -2.27 -17.20
N ALA A 32 -4.40 -3.09 -18.21
CA ALA A 32 -4.03 -4.49 -17.99
C ALA A 32 -2.80 -4.62 -17.10
N HIS A 33 -1.76 -3.82 -17.35
CA HIS A 33 -0.57 -3.77 -16.49
C HIS A 33 -0.90 -3.27 -15.10
N PHE A 34 -1.72 -2.22 -14.95
CA PHE A 34 -2.13 -1.71 -13.64
C PHE A 34 -2.84 -2.81 -12.84
N LEU A 35 -3.84 -3.46 -13.44
CA LEU A 35 -4.61 -4.54 -12.82
C LEU A 35 -3.72 -5.71 -12.40
N ALA A 36 -2.78 -6.11 -13.26
CA ALA A 36 -1.87 -7.22 -12.97
C ALA A 36 -0.99 -6.95 -11.76
N GLN A 37 -0.45 -5.74 -11.67
CA GLN A 37 0.39 -5.34 -10.54
C GLN A 37 -0.46 -5.16 -9.27
N ALA A 38 -1.64 -4.55 -9.40
CA ALA A 38 -2.57 -4.38 -8.31
C ALA A 38 -3.03 -5.72 -7.71
N ASP A 39 -3.41 -6.68 -8.56
CA ASP A 39 -3.78 -8.05 -8.16
C ASP A 39 -2.64 -8.71 -7.38
N HIS A 40 -1.40 -8.67 -7.91
CA HIS A 40 -0.24 -9.25 -7.24
C HIS A 40 0.06 -8.61 -5.87
N GLU A 41 0.13 -7.28 -5.79
CA GLU A 41 0.51 -6.57 -4.56
C GLU A 41 -0.53 -6.71 -3.44
N SER A 42 -1.80 -6.85 -3.82
CA SER A 42 -2.92 -6.94 -2.87
C SER A 42 -3.42 -8.37 -2.65
N ALA A 43 -2.72 -9.39 -3.18
CA ALA A 43 -3.14 -10.78 -3.16
C ALA A 43 -4.59 -10.98 -3.66
N GLY A 44 -4.87 -10.52 -4.88
CA GLY A 44 -6.21 -10.54 -5.46
C GLY A 44 -7.17 -9.55 -4.80
N PHE A 45 -6.69 -8.35 -4.45
CA PHE A 45 -7.46 -7.29 -3.80
C PHE A 45 -8.01 -7.64 -2.41
N THR A 46 -7.40 -8.62 -1.74
CA THR A 46 -7.81 -9.06 -0.40
C THR A 46 -6.99 -8.42 0.72
N LYS A 47 -5.86 -7.79 0.41
CA LYS A 47 -4.96 -7.15 1.38
C LYS A 47 -4.74 -5.68 1.01
N LEU A 48 -5.31 -4.78 1.81
CA LEU A 48 -5.22 -3.32 1.63
C LEU A 48 -4.45 -2.63 2.77
N SER A 49 -3.89 -3.38 3.70
CA SER A 49 -3.09 -2.83 4.79
C SER A 49 -2.11 -3.87 5.29
N GLU A 50 -0.96 -3.43 5.77
CA GLU A 50 -0.08 -4.33 6.51
C GLU A 50 -0.72 -4.81 7.82
N GLY A 51 -0.49 -6.08 8.14
CA GLY A 51 -0.98 -6.66 9.38
C GLY A 51 -0.24 -6.08 10.57
N THR A 52 -0.92 -5.82 11.69
CA THR A 52 -0.27 -5.18 12.85
C THR A 52 0.29 -6.14 13.88
N LYS A 53 0.02 -7.44 13.73
CA LYS A 53 0.35 -8.47 14.73
C LYS A 53 1.64 -9.19 14.36
N TYR A 54 2.76 -8.69 14.87
CA TYR A 54 4.08 -9.33 14.71
C TYR A 54 4.59 -9.89 16.04
N ARG A 55 5.07 -11.13 16.01
CA ARG A 55 5.80 -11.72 17.13
C ARG A 55 7.25 -11.23 17.17
N PHE A 56 7.86 -11.12 18.34
CA PHE A 56 9.23 -10.60 18.50
C PHE A 56 10.26 -11.30 17.60
N GLY A 57 10.24 -12.63 17.54
CA GLY A 57 11.14 -13.41 16.69
C GLY A 57 10.98 -13.06 15.21
N ARG A 58 9.73 -12.95 14.73
CA ARG A 58 9.43 -12.59 13.34
C ARG A 58 9.78 -11.14 13.03
N ALA A 59 9.50 -10.21 13.94
CA ALA A 59 9.83 -8.79 13.79
C ALA A 59 11.34 -8.58 13.62
N LYS A 60 12.17 -9.26 14.43
CA LYS A 60 13.64 -9.24 14.30
C LYS A 60 14.15 -9.79 12.97
N ALA A 61 13.45 -10.78 12.40
CA ALA A 61 13.81 -11.37 11.11
C ALA A 61 13.42 -10.48 9.92
N ILE A 62 12.27 -9.78 10.00
CA ILE A 62 11.80 -8.88 8.95
C ILE A 62 12.59 -7.57 8.98
N TRP A 63 12.68 -6.91 10.14
CA TRP A 63 13.35 -5.62 10.31
C TRP A 63 14.72 -5.80 10.93
N PHE A 64 15.60 -6.46 10.19
CA PHE A 64 16.96 -6.75 10.65
C PHE A 64 17.74 -5.50 11.09
N SER A 65 17.57 -4.38 10.38
CA SER A 65 18.18 -3.09 10.73
C SER A 65 17.68 -2.48 12.06
N ARG A 66 16.54 -2.97 12.58
CA ARG A 66 15.96 -2.56 13.87
C ARG A 66 16.07 -3.64 14.94
N LYS A 67 16.77 -4.76 14.65
CA LYS A 67 16.87 -5.92 15.53
C LYS A 67 17.30 -5.56 16.96
N SER A 68 18.28 -4.68 17.13
CA SER A 68 18.78 -4.30 18.45
C SER A 68 17.71 -3.56 19.28
N ALA A 69 16.95 -2.65 18.67
CA ALA A 69 15.86 -1.94 19.35
C ALA A 69 14.72 -2.92 19.72
N ILE A 70 14.42 -3.85 18.82
CA ILE A 70 13.40 -4.89 19.05
C ILE A 70 13.81 -5.83 20.18
N GLN A 71 15.07 -6.25 20.22
CA GLN A 71 15.61 -7.08 21.29
C GLN A 71 15.58 -6.35 22.64
N ALA A 72 15.99 -5.07 22.67
CA ALA A 72 15.95 -4.28 23.90
C ALA A 72 14.53 -4.19 24.49
N LYS A 73 13.51 -3.98 23.65
CA LYS A 73 12.12 -3.96 24.12
C LYS A 73 11.62 -5.33 24.57
N GLN A 74 12.04 -6.39 23.89
CA GLN A 74 11.73 -7.75 24.30
C GLN A 74 12.28 -8.06 25.70
N ASP A 75 13.54 -7.69 25.95
CA ASP A 75 14.23 -7.90 27.22
C ASP A 75 13.59 -7.07 28.34
N GLU A 76 13.25 -5.80 28.07
CA GLU A 76 12.51 -4.90 28.97
C GLU A 76 11.20 -5.54 29.45
N LEU A 77 10.44 -6.13 28.53
CA LEU A 77 9.16 -6.75 28.80
C LEU A 77 9.27 -8.19 29.33
N LYS A 78 10.48 -8.76 29.40
CA LYS A 78 10.72 -10.18 29.71
C LYS A 78 9.90 -11.12 28.81
N ALA A 79 9.73 -10.73 27.55
CA ALA A 79 8.90 -11.41 26.57
C ALA A 79 9.68 -12.50 25.80
N LYS A 80 8.97 -13.51 25.31
CA LYS A 80 9.51 -14.59 24.47
C LYS A 80 9.42 -14.21 22.99
N ASP A 81 10.16 -14.92 22.15
CA ASP A 81 10.14 -14.69 20.70
C ASP A 81 8.76 -14.88 20.08
N ASP A 82 7.93 -15.73 20.71
CA ASP A 82 6.58 -15.99 20.26
C ASP A 82 5.58 -14.95 20.80
N ASP A 83 5.95 -14.07 21.73
CA ASP A 83 5.04 -13.01 22.19
C ASP A 83 4.88 -11.90 21.14
N PHE A 84 3.71 -11.27 21.10
CA PHE A 84 3.44 -10.15 20.19
C PHE A 84 4.19 -8.88 20.63
N CYS A 85 4.77 -8.18 19.66
CA CYS A 85 5.33 -6.86 19.89
C CYS A 85 4.20 -5.87 20.25
N PRO A 86 4.42 -4.96 21.21
CA PRO A 86 3.43 -3.94 21.54
C PRO A 86 3.22 -2.97 20.38
N GLN A 87 1.96 -2.54 20.21
CA GLN A 87 1.57 -1.48 19.28
C GLN A 87 1.09 -0.26 20.06
N PRO A 88 1.29 0.97 19.57
CA PRO A 88 1.90 1.36 18.28
C PRO A 88 3.44 1.30 18.25
N TRP A 89 4.07 0.95 19.38
CA TRP A 89 5.53 1.01 19.58
C TRP A 89 6.36 0.35 18.47
N LEU A 90 5.98 -0.84 17.98
CA LEU A 90 6.76 -1.53 16.96
C LEU A 90 6.85 -0.70 15.68
N PHE A 91 5.73 -0.17 15.20
CA PHE A 91 5.68 0.62 13.98
C PHE A 91 6.36 1.98 14.12
N ASN A 92 6.20 2.64 15.27
CA ASN A 92 6.95 3.85 15.60
C ASN A 92 8.48 3.58 15.60
N THR A 93 8.91 2.41 16.07
CA THR A 93 10.33 1.99 16.02
C THR A 93 10.81 1.71 14.60
N VAL A 94 9.98 1.06 13.78
CA VAL A 94 10.33 0.66 12.41
C VAL A 94 10.40 1.85 11.47
N TYR A 95 9.38 2.72 11.52
CA TYR A 95 9.19 3.83 10.60
C TYR A 95 9.57 5.20 11.17
N GLY A 96 9.92 5.31 12.45
CA GLY A 96 10.39 6.57 13.05
C GLY A 96 11.62 7.15 12.33
N GLY A 97 11.57 8.45 12.08
CA GLY A 97 12.62 9.23 11.40
C GLY A 97 12.73 8.95 9.90
N ARG A 98 11.68 8.43 9.27
CA ARG A 98 11.65 8.08 7.84
C ARG A 98 10.40 8.67 7.19
N MET A 99 10.51 9.09 5.93
CA MET A 99 9.36 9.49 5.10
C MET A 99 8.48 10.55 5.77
N GLY A 100 9.11 11.53 6.41
CA GLY A 100 8.44 12.62 7.13
C GLY A 100 8.09 12.33 8.59
N ASN A 101 8.11 11.06 9.02
CA ASN A 101 7.76 10.68 10.39
C ASN A 101 8.80 11.21 11.39
N GLU A 102 8.35 11.67 12.55
CA GLU A 102 9.26 12.09 13.62
C GLU A 102 10.16 10.92 14.08
N LYS A 103 11.34 11.26 14.61
CA LYS A 103 12.41 10.30 14.91
C LYS A 103 11.98 9.17 15.86
N ASN A 104 11.11 9.46 16.82
CA ASN A 104 10.89 8.57 17.95
C ASN A 104 9.44 8.16 18.21
N GLY A 105 8.41 8.63 17.49
CA GLY A 105 7.01 8.26 17.73
C GLY A 105 6.59 8.22 19.21
N THR A 106 7.25 9.05 20.04
CA THR A 106 7.01 9.22 21.48
C THR A 106 6.12 10.41 21.74
N ASN A 107 6.09 11.36 20.79
CA ASN A 107 5.25 12.56 20.79
C ASN A 107 4.09 12.47 19.78
N ASP A 108 4.15 11.51 18.85
CA ASP A 108 3.13 11.16 17.88
C ASP A 108 3.08 9.64 17.68
N ASN A 109 2.13 9.16 16.88
CA ASN A 109 2.08 7.76 16.45
C ASN A 109 2.34 7.62 14.96
N ASP A 110 3.09 8.52 14.34
CA ASP A 110 3.22 8.64 12.87
C ASP A 110 3.69 7.35 12.21
N GLY A 111 4.60 6.62 12.85
CA GLY A 111 5.07 5.34 12.33
C GLY A 111 3.94 4.31 12.25
N PHE A 112 3.02 4.31 13.20
CA PHE A 112 1.84 3.45 13.19
C PHE A 112 0.69 4.02 12.36
N ASP A 113 0.41 5.31 12.49
CA ASP A 113 -0.72 5.99 11.86
C ASP A 113 -0.52 6.08 10.35
N TYR A 114 0.72 6.27 9.86
CA TYR A 114 1.05 6.31 8.43
C TYR A 114 1.78 5.06 7.95
N ARG A 115 1.47 3.92 8.55
CA ARG A 115 1.98 2.61 8.15
C ARG A 115 1.43 2.19 6.78
N GLY A 116 1.99 1.14 6.17
CA GLY A 116 1.65 0.70 4.82
C GLY A 116 0.16 0.42 4.60
N GLY A 117 -0.47 1.22 3.74
CA GLY A 117 -1.89 1.13 3.37
C GLY A 117 -2.13 1.20 1.86
N GLY A 118 -3.27 0.68 1.41
CA GLY A 118 -3.64 0.62 0.00
C GLY A 118 -2.92 -0.47 -0.80
N ILE A 119 -3.23 -0.54 -2.09
CA ILE A 119 -2.77 -1.61 -2.99
C ILE A 119 -1.24 -1.55 -3.19
N PHE A 120 -0.66 -0.36 -3.37
CA PHE A 120 0.79 -0.17 -3.53
C PHE A 120 1.50 0.36 -2.27
N GLN A 121 0.93 0.11 -1.08
CA GLN A 121 1.56 0.36 0.22
C GLN A 121 2.06 1.80 0.41
N LEU A 122 1.13 2.77 0.36
CA LEU A 122 1.40 4.14 0.76
C LEU A 122 1.88 4.17 2.22
N THR A 123 3.10 4.66 2.45
CA THR A 123 3.74 4.63 3.78
C THR A 123 4.44 5.96 4.07
N GLY A 124 4.30 6.46 5.30
CA GLY A 124 4.96 7.65 5.82
C GLY A 124 4.18 8.94 5.58
N THR A 125 4.38 9.88 6.49
CA THR A 125 3.70 11.19 6.53
C THR A 125 3.88 11.98 5.25
N ASP A 126 5.09 12.02 4.68
CA ASP A 126 5.39 12.76 3.45
C ASP A 126 4.54 12.26 2.28
N ASN A 127 4.40 10.93 2.16
CA ASN A 127 3.61 10.31 1.09
C ASN A 127 2.10 10.53 1.31
N HIS A 128 1.62 10.45 2.54
CA HIS A 128 0.22 10.74 2.88
C HIS A 128 -0.13 12.20 2.57
N LEU A 129 0.74 13.13 2.93
CA LEU A 129 0.60 14.56 2.64
C LEU A 129 0.65 14.82 1.13
N ALA A 130 1.59 14.22 0.41
CA ALA A 130 1.70 14.38 -1.04
C ALA A 130 0.47 13.84 -1.78
N PHE A 131 -0.05 12.68 -1.35
CA PHE A 131 -1.27 12.09 -1.89
C PHE A 131 -2.50 12.98 -1.62
N MET A 132 -2.71 13.41 -0.38
CA MET A 132 -3.80 14.32 -0.02
C MET A 132 -3.74 15.62 -0.83
N ASN A 133 -2.57 16.23 -0.94
CA ASN A 133 -2.39 17.44 -1.75
C ASN A 133 -2.66 17.21 -3.24
N TRP A 134 -2.35 16.03 -3.77
CA TRP A 134 -2.69 15.67 -5.15
C TRP A 134 -4.20 15.57 -5.35
N LEU A 135 -4.94 14.95 -4.42
CA LEU A 135 -6.40 14.93 -4.45
C LEU A 135 -6.97 16.35 -4.44
N HIS A 136 -6.51 17.19 -3.50
CA HIS A 136 -6.99 18.56 -3.38
C HIS A 136 -6.74 19.38 -4.64
N LYS A 137 -5.55 19.25 -5.25
CA LYS A 137 -5.21 19.91 -6.51
C LYS A 137 -6.08 19.44 -7.69
N SER A 138 -6.58 18.20 -7.64
CA SER A 138 -7.53 17.68 -8.63
C SER A 138 -8.98 18.14 -8.41
N GLY A 139 -9.24 18.95 -7.37
CA GLY A 139 -10.59 19.38 -6.98
C GLY A 139 -11.40 18.28 -6.31
N LYS A 140 -10.78 17.19 -5.86
CA LYS A 140 -11.44 16.04 -5.24
C LYS A 140 -11.05 15.93 -3.76
N TYR A 141 -11.96 15.40 -2.94
CA TYR A 141 -11.77 15.16 -1.51
C TYR A 141 -11.20 16.37 -0.74
N LEU A 142 -11.70 17.58 -1.02
CA LEU A 142 -11.19 18.84 -0.43
C LEU A 142 -11.27 18.88 1.11
N ASP A 143 -12.15 18.07 1.69
CA ASP A 143 -12.33 17.95 3.14
C ASP A 143 -11.46 16.84 3.77
N LEU A 144 -10.65 16.11 2.98
CA LEU A 144 -9.77 15.07 3.51
C LEU A 144 -8.62 15.71 4.29
N ALA A 145 -8.61 15.48 5.60
CA ALA A 145 -7.52 15.90 6.46
C ALA A 145 -6.41 14.83 6.54
N LEU A 146 -5.19 15.24 6.85
CA LEU A 146 -4.00 14.37 6.86
C LEU A 146 -4.17 13.17 7.80
N ASP A 147 -4.75 13.37 8.98
CA ASP A 147 -5.04 12.35 9.99
C ASP A 147 -6.12 11.33 9.55
N LYS A 148 -6.83 11.62 8.45
CA LYS A 148 -7.83 10.73 7.84
C LYS A 148 -7.32 10.00 6.60
N VAL A 149 -6.13 10.33 6.11
CA VAL A 149 -5.59 9.69 4.90
C VAL A 149 -5.37 8.20 5.13
N ASP A 150 -4.87 7.77 6.29
CA ASP A 150 -4.65 6.35 6.62
C ASP A 150 -5.94 5.53 6.54
N GLU A 151 -7.03 6.05 7.12
CA GLU A 151 -8.34 5.42 7.05
C GLU A 151 -8.83 5.36 5.60
N PHE A 152 -8.66 6.47 4.86
CA PHE A 152 -9.09 6.56 3.48
C PHE A 152 -8.36 5.55 2.58
N VAL A 153 -7.03 5.42 2.66
CA VAL A 153 -6.27 4.48 1.80
C VAL A 153 -6.53 3.00 2.13
N LYS A 154 -7.20 2.71 3.24
CA LYS A 154 -7.64 1.35 3.63
C LYS A 154 -9.09 1.07 3.25
N SER A 155 -9.83 2.08 2.78
CA SER A 155 -11.12 1.87 2.10
C SER A 155 -10.90 1.31 0.70
N GLU A 156 -11.92 0.69 0.11
CA GLU A 156 -11.85 0.17 -1.26
C GLU A 156 -11.49 1.26 -2.28
N GLU A 157 -12.18 2.41 -2.20
CA GLU A 157 -11.99 3.54 -3.09
C GLU A 157 -10.61 4.18 -2.91
N GLY A 158 -10.23 4.52 -1.67
CA GLY A 158 -8.95 5.15 -1.41
C GLY A 158 -7.76 4.22 -1.67
N ALA A 159 -7.91 2.90 -1.54
CA ALA A 159 -6.86 1.95 -1.91
C ALA A 159 -6.57 1.94 -3.41
N ILE A 160 -7.60 2.07 -4.25
CA ILE A 160 -7.45 2.19 -5.71
C ILE A 160 -6.86 3.55 -6.07
N ILE A 161 -7.40 4.62 -5.50
CA ILE A 161 -7.00 5.99 -5.84
C ILE A 161 -5.56 6.28 -5.40
N SER A 162 -5.12 5.78 -4.25
CA SER A 162 -3.71 5.89 -3.83
C SER A 162 -2.77 5.13 -4.75
N ALA A 163 -3.18 3.97 -5.27
CA ALA A 163 -2.43 3.23 -6.28
C ALA A 163 -2.35 3.97 -7.63
N ILE A 164 -3.45 4.62 -8.06
CA ILE A 164 -3.48 5.49 -9.24
C ILE A 164 -2.52 6.67 -9.07
N TRP A 165 -2.55 7.33 -7.91
CA TRP A 165 -1.63 8.42 -7.58
C TRP A 165 -0.18 7.95 -7.71
N PHE A 166 0.18 6.84 -7.05
CA PHE A 166 1.52 6.26 -7.12
C PHE A 166 1.93 5.95 -8.57
N TRP A 167 1.02 5.38 -9.36
CA TRP A 167 1.26 5.07 -10.77
C TRP A 167 1.60 6.32 -11.60
N GLN A 168 0.85 7.40 -11.39
CA GLN A 168 1.00 8.63 -12.14
C GLN A 168 2.25 9.42 -11.72
N VAL A 169 2.49 9.61 -10.42
CA VAL A 169 3.66 10.38 -9.96
C VAL A 169 4.98 9.71 -10.31
N ASN A 170 4.99 8.38 -10.45
CA ASN A 170 6.16 7.61 -10.90
C ASN A 170 6.19 7.37 -12.42
N SER A 171 5.25 7.94 -13.20
CA SER A 171 5.19 7.80 -14.66
C SER A 171 5.21 6.36 -15.18
N ILE A 172 4.67 5.41 -14.41
CA ILE A 172 4.74 3.96 -14.68
C ILE A 172 4.02 3.61 -15.99
N GLY A 173 2.98 4.38 -16.33
CA GLY A 173 2.23 4.26 -17.57
C GLY A 173 3.09 4.25 -18.84
N ILE A 174 4.25 4.91 -18.85
CA ILE A 174 5.16 4.90 -20.01
C ILE A 174 5.66 3.48 -20.29
N ALA A 175 6.10 2.77 -19.25
CA ALA A 175 6.59 1.40 -19.40
C ALA A 175 5.45 0.42 -19.72
N ALA A 176 4.29 0.61 -19.09
CA ALA A 176 3.11 -0.22 -19.33
C ALA A 176 2.59 -0.11 -20.76
N ARG A 177 2.52 1.11 -21.31
CA ARG A 177 2.15 1.33 -22.72
C ARG A 177 3.16 0.78 -23.73
N ALA A 178 4.39 0.50 -23.29
CA ALA A 178 5.41 -0.21 -24.06
C ALA A 178 5.43 -1.72 -23.80
N ASP A 179 4.39 -2.26 -23.16
CA ASP A 179 4.23 -3.67 -22.75
C ASP A 179 5.40 -4.22 -21.91
N ASN A 180 6.08 -3.36 -21.14
CA ASN A 180 7.30 -3.73 -20.42
C ASN A 180 7.02 -4.09 -18.96
N VAL A 181 6.55 -5.32 -18.72
CA VAL A 181 6.19 -5.83 -17.38
C VAL A 181 7.36 -5.72 -16.39
N THR A 182 8.59 -5.96 -16.84
CA THR A 182 9.77 -5.88 -15.98
C THR A 182 9.99 -4.47 -15.46
N LYS A 183 9.96 -3.45 -16.33
CA LYS A 183 10.11 -2.06 -15.91
C LYS A 183 8.98 -1.60 -15.00
N VAL A 184 7.74 -2.03 -15.29
CA VAL A 184 6.58 -1.77 -14.42
C VAL A 184 6.79 -2.38 -13.04
N SER A 185 7.21 -3.64 -12.97
CA SER A 185 7.42 -4.36 -11.69
C SER A 185 8.53 -3.73 -10.85
N VAL A 186 9.64 -3.32 -11.50
CA VAL A 186 10.75 -2.61 -10.83
C VAL A 186 10.29 -1.26 -10.27
N ALA A 187 9.45 -0.53 -10.99
CA ALA A 187 8.95 0.76 -10.52
C ALA A 187 8.03 0.63 -9.29
N ILE A 188 7.32 -0.49 -9.14
CA ILE A 188 6.39 -0.72 -8.02
C ILE A 188 7.10 -1.31 -6.81
N ASN A 189 7.89 -2.36 -7.00
CA ASN A 189 8.46 -3.15 -5.91
C ASN A 189 9.96 -2.89 -5.69
N GLY A 190 10.57 -1.97 -6.46
CA GLY A 190 12.01 -1.72 -6.41
C GLY A 190 12.88 -2.87 -6.94
N GLY A 191 12.27 -3.88 -7.60
CA GLY A 191 12.97 -5.07 -8.07
C GLY A 191 12.08 -6.02 -8.87
N THR A 192 12.56 -7.24 -9.08
CA THR A 192 11.90 -8.28 -9.92
C THR A 192 11.28 -9.41 -9.10
N ILE A 193 11.09 -9.22 -7.80
CA ILE A 193 10.43 -10.22 -6.94
C ILE A 193 8.98 -10.41 -7.43
N GLY A 194 8.62 -11.69 -7.69
CA GLY A 194 7.30 -12.06 -8.20
C GLY A 194 7.10 -11.82 -9.70
N LEU A 195 8.15 -11.51 -10.48
CA LEU A 195 8.00 -11.11 -11.89
C LEU A 195 7.26 -12.15 -12.76
N GLU A 196 7.51 -13.45 -12.58
CA GLU A 196 6.84 -14.50 -13.36
C GLU A 196 5.32 -14.48 -13.15
N GLU A 197 4.87 -14.28 -11.91
CA GLU A 197 3.45 -14.16 -11.59
C GLU A 197 2.85 -12.89 -12.19
N ARG A 198 3.56 -11.75 -12.08
CA ARG A 198 3.14 -10.48 -12.67
C ARG A 198 2.99 -10.58 -14.19
N GLN A 199 3.86 -11.33 -14.86
CA GLN A 199 3.76 -11.61 -16.30
C GLN A 199 2.49 -12.42 -16.61
N LYS A 200 2.22 -13.49 -15.86
CA LYS A 200 1.00 -14.30 -16.03
C LYS A 200 -0.27 -13.47 -15.81
N LEU A 201 -0.29 -12.64 -14.77
CA LEU A 201 -1.41 -11.73 -14.49
C LEU A 201 -1.58 -10.68 -15.59
N THR A 202 -0.47 -10.16 -16.14
CA THR A 202 -0.54 -9.20 -17.25
C THR A 202 -1.19 -9.83 -18.48
N GLU A 203 -0.78 -11.05 -18.85
CA GLU A 203 -1.40 -11.76 -19.98
C GLU A 203 -2.88 -12.11 -19.72
N LYS A 204 -3.23 -12.47 -18.49
CA LYS A 204 -4.64 -12.66 -18.07
C LYS A 204 -5.45 -11.39 -18.34
N TYR A 205 -5.02 -10.24 -17.82
CA TYR A 205 -5.77 -9.00 -17.94
C TYR A 205 -5.77 -8.42 -19.36
N LYS A 206 -4.69 -8.62 -20.14
CA LYS A 206 -4.66 -8.28 -21.57
C LYS A 206 -5.75 -9.04 -22.31
N LYS A 207 -5.86 -10.35 -22.08
CA LYS A 207 -6.93 -11.19 -22.65
C LYS A 207 -8.32 -10.74 -22.24
N GLU A 208 -8.54 -10.42 -20.95
CA GLU A 208 -9.84 -9.94 -20.45
C GLU A 208 -10.26 -8.60 -21.10
N LEU A 209 -9.29 -7.71 -21.36
CA LEU A 209 -9.55 -6.39 -21.96
C LEU A 209 -9.54 -6.39 -23.49
N GLY A 210 -9.08 -7.48 -24.11
CA GLY A 210 -8.99 -7.64 -25.57
C GLY A 210 -7.86 -6.83 -26.19
N VAL A 211 -6.68 -6.83 -25.56
CA VAL A 211 -5.43 -6.19 -26.05
C VAL A 211 -4.25 -7.15 -26.08
#